data_AF-A0A383EN11-F1
#
_entry.id   AF-A0A383EN11-F1
#
_cell.length_a   1.000
_cell.length_b   1.000
_cell.length_c   1.000
_cell.angle_alpha   90.00
_cell.angle_beta   90.00
_cell.angle_gamma   90.00
#
_symmetry.space_group_name_H-M   'P 1'
#
loop_
_entity.id
_entity.type
_entity.pdbx_description
1 polymer ?
#
loop_
_entity_poly.entity_id
_entity_poly.type
_entity_poly.pdbx_seq_one_letter_code
_entity_poly.pdbx_strand_id
1 'polypeptide(L)'
;CTFAKTPKRISKPFMSMEQVLTLCQQGAQFGCQEALLTLGEKPELRYRAAREALADMGYATTIEYVTAVADRILQETGLLPHINAGTLTADEIAKLREVSASMGIMLESASLRLCEKGMPHYGSPDKNPAVRIETMKLAGEARVPFTTGILIGIGETRRERIESLLEIRKLHEQYDHIQEVIIQNFRAKPDTKMSLAPEPGLDDLLWTIAVARLIFGPQMNIQAPPNLSP
;
A
#
# COMPACT_ATOMS: atom_id res chain seq x y z
N CYS A 1 3.72 -5.12 11.17
CA CYS A 1 4.05 -4.07 10.18
C CYS A 1 5.19 -3.21 10.74
N THR A 2 6.28 -3.02 10.00
CA THR A 2 7.43 -2.17 10.40
C THR A 2 7.15 -0.67 10.34
N PHE A 3 6.19 -0.26 9.52
CA PHE A 3 5.74 1.12 9.43
C PHE A 3 4.92 1.56 10.66
N ALA A 4 4.42 0.59 11.44
CA ALA A 4 3.68 0.87 12.66
C ALA A 4 4.63 1.25 13.80
N LYS A 5 4.79 2.55 14.02
CA LYS A 5 5.51 3.12 15.17
C LYS A 5 4.51 3.71 16.16
N THR A 6 4.72 3.49 17.45
CA THR A 6 3.88 4.13 18.48
C THR A 6 4.20 5.63 18.55
N PRO A 7 3.19 6.53 18.53
CA PRO A 7 3.42 7.97 18.46
C PRO A 7 4.18 8.55 19.65
N LYS A 8 4.23 7.86 20.81
CA LYS A 8 5.06 8.27 21.95
C LYS A 8 6.55 8.43 21.61
N ARG A 9 7.00 7.89 20.47
CA ARG A 9 8.38 8.00 19.96
C ARG A 9 8.51 8.90 18.72
N ILE A 10 7.46 9.61 18.31
CA ILE A 10 7.47 10.44 17.10
C ILE A 10 7.16 11.88 17.48
N SER A 11 8.14 12.77 17.31
CA SER A 11 7.98 14.21 17.57
C SER A 11 7.19 14.93 16.47
N LYS A 12 7.20 14.41 15.24
CA LYS A 12 6.44 14.93 14.08
C LYS A 12 5.81 13.77 13.30
N PRO A 13 4.50 13.50 13.45
CA PRO A 13 3.85 12.35 12.81
C PRO A 13 3.67 12.52 11.29
N PHE A 14 3.74 13.76 10.79
CA PHE A 14 3.68 14.09 9.37
C PHE A 14 4.87 14.99 9.00
N MET A 15 5.34 14.90 7.76
CA MET A 15 6.21 15.92 7.16
C MET A 15 5.39 17.20 6.96
N SER A 16 6.04 18.38 6.95
CA SER A 16 5.37 19.58 6.48
C SER A 16 5.29 19.59 4.95
N MET A 17 4.36 20.37 4.41
CA MET A 17 4.23 20.58 2.97
C MET A 17 5.55 21.01 2.30
N GLU A 18 6.28 21.94 2.92
CA GLU A 18 7.58 22.42 2.41
C GLU A 18 8.63 21.31 2.36
N GLN A 19 8.66 20.44 3.37
CA GLN A 19 9.58 19.29 3.40
C GLN A 19 9.25 18.31 2.28
N VAL A 20 7.96 18.06 2.03
CA VAL A 20 7.53 17.18 0.94
C VAL A 20 7.91 17.75 -0.42
N LEU A 21 7.62 19.03 -0.66
CA LEU A 21 7.92 19.67 -1.94
C LEU A 21 9.42 19.78 -2.20
N THR A 22 10.22 20.10 -1.18
CA THR A 22 11.68 20.11 -1.30
C THR A 22 12.20 18.75 -1.76
N LEU A 23 11.70 17.66 -1.16
CA LEU A 23 12.08 16.30 -1.54
C LEU A 23 11.61 15.95 -2.96
N CYS A 24 10.39 16.32 -3.33
CA CYS A 24 9.82 16.07 -4.66
C CYS A 24 10.57 16.85 -5.75
N GLN A 25 10.94 18.10 -5.50
CA GLN A 25 11.76 18.91 -6.41
C GLN A 25 13.15 18.28 -6.62
N GLN A 26 13.78 17.78 -5.56
CA GLN A 26 15.03 17.03 -5.69
C GLN A 26 14.84 15.79 -6.55
N GLY A 27 13.78 15.00 -6.30
CA GLY A 27 13.44 13.83 -7.12
C GLY A 27 13.26 14.19 -8.60
N ALA A 28 12.52 15.26 -8.90
CA ALA A 28 12.32 15.74 -10.26
C ALA A 28 13.65 16.13 -10.94
N GLN A 29 14.59 16.77 -10.21
CA GLN A 29 15.93 17.08 -10.73
C GLN A 29 16.76 15.84 -11.06
N PHE A 30 16.51 14.71 -10.39
CA PHE A 30 17.11 13.41 -10.70
C PHE A 30 16.36 12.64 -11.79
N GLY A 31 15.32 13.22 -12.40
CA GLY A 31 14.54 12.60 -13.47
C GLY A 31 13.49 11.60 -13.00
N CYS A 32 13.14 11.61 -11.70
CA CYS A 32 11.96 10.86 -11.22
C CYS A 32 10.71 11.32 -11.97
N GLN A 33 9.78 10.40 -12.19
CA GLN A 33 8.49 10.67 -12.86
C GLN A 33 7.32 10.65 -11.87
N GLU A 34 7.45 9.87 -10.80
CA GLU A 34 6.38 9.63 -9.84
C GLU A 34 6.82 9.91 -8.41
N ALA A 35 5.89 10.41 -7.60
CA ALA A 35 6.03 10.59 -6.17
C ALA A 35 5.16 9.57 -5.43
N LEU A 36 5.79 8.54 -4.87
CA LEU A 36 5.13 7.51 -4.08
C LEU A 36 4.83 8.01 -2.66
N LEU A 37 3.56 8.26 -2.36
CA LEU A 37 3.07 8.68 -1.05
C LEU A 37 2.59 7.47 -0.26
N THR A 38 3.41 6.98 0.67
CA THR A 38 3.07 5.87 1.58
C THR A 38 2.74 6.37 2.97
N LEU A 39 1.57 6.04 3.49
CA LEU A 39 1.06 6.54 4.76
C LEU A 39 0.71 5.42 5.75
N GLY A 40 0.64 5.76 7.03
CA GLY A 40 -0.11 4.95 7.99
C GLY A 40 -1.62 5.14 7.79
N GLU A 41 -2.41 4.10 8.03
CA GLU A 41 -3.86 4.18 7.85
C GLU A 41 -4.51 4.99 8.99
N LYS A 42 -5.08 6.15 8.62
CA LYS A 42 -5.90 7.05 9.45
C LYS A 42 -5.42 7.13 10.92
N PRO A 43 -4.14 7.43 11.18
CA PRO A 43 -3.56 7.42 12.54
C PRO A 43 -4.30 8.35 13.51
N GLU A 44 -4.96 9.39 13.00
CA GLU A 44 -5.78 10.34 13.73
C GLU A 44 -6.97 9.69 14.44
N LEU A 45 -7.48 8.54 13.96
CA LEU A 45 -8.57 7.82 14.64
C LEU A 45 -8.09 7.20 15.96
N ARG A 46 -6.82 6.83 16.03
CA ARG A 46 -6.24 6.12 17.18
C ARG A 46 -5.41 7.02 18.08
N TYR A 47 -4.76 8.03 17.52
CA TYR A 47 -3.69 8.75 18.20
C TYR A 47 -3.96 10.26 18.25
N ARG A 48 -4.05 10.79 19.48
CA ARG A 48 -4.25 12.22 19.74
C ARG A 48 -3.18 13.10 19.07
N ALA A 49 -1.91 12.69 19.15
CA ALA A 49 -0.80 13.42 18.54
C ALA A 49 -0.94 13.58 17.01
N ALA A 50 -1.54 12.59 16.32
CA ALA A 50 -1.80 12.70 14.89
C ALA A 50 -2.93 13.71 14.60
N ARG A 51 -4.01 13.71 15.40
CA ARG A 51 -5.08 14.72 15.29
C ARG A 51 -4.58 16.13 15.52
N GLU A 52 -3.80 16.34 16.59
CA GLU A 52 -3.25 17.65 16.92
C GLU A 52 -2.30 18.15 15.82
N ALA A 53 -1.41 17.29 15.32
CA ALA A 53 -0.53 17.65 14.22
C ALA A 53 -1.28 18.00 12.93
N LEU A 54 -2.34 17.27 12.58
CA LEU A 54 -3.18 17.61 11.42
C LEU A 54 -3.88 18.96 11.62
N ALA A 55 -4.46 19.19 12.80
CA ALA A 55 -5.14 20.44 13.12
C ALA A 55 -4.19 21.64 13.09
N ASP A 56 -2.97 21.50 13.62
CA ASP A 56 -1.92 22.53 13.56
C ASP A 56 -1.51 22.86 12.12
N MET A 57 -1.60 21.88 11.21
CA MET A 57 -1.36 22.06 9.78
C MET A 57 -2.61 22.53 9.01
N GLY A 58 -3.76 22.63 9.67
CA GLY A 58 -5.02 23.08 9.07
C GLY A 58 -5.87 21.99 8.41
N TYR A 59 -5.65 20.71 8.74
CA TYR A 59 -6.38 19.57 8.17
C TYR A 59 -7.16 18.81 9.25
N ALA A 60 -8.36 18.31 8.91
CA ALA A 60 -9.14 17.48 9.82
C ALA A 60 -8.77 15.99 9.72
N THR A 61 -8.32 15.54 8.55
CA THR A 61 -8.01 14.13 8.27
C THR A 61 -6.69 13.95 7.53
N THR A 62 -6.11 12.76 7.64
CA THR A 62 -4.92 12.38 6.86
C THR A 62 -5.22 12.43 5.35
N ILE A 63 -6.44 12.11 4.94
CA ILE A 63 -6.84 12.14 3.53
C ILE A 63 -6.89 13.57 3.00
N GLU A 64 -7.43 14.53 3.76
CA GLU A 64 -7.38 15.95 3.37
C GLU A 64 -5.94 16.45 3.22
N TYR A 65 -5.09 16.11 4.19
CA TYR A 65 -3.67 16.48 4.14
C TYR A 65 -2.97 15.91 2.90
N VAL A 66 -3.10 14.60 2.64
CA VAL A 66 -2.43 14.00 1.47
C VAL A 66 -3.03 14.47 0.14
N THR A 67 -4.32 14.80 0.10
CA THR A 67 -4.95 15.39 -1.10
C THR A 67 -4.27 16.72 -1.44
N ALA A 68 -4.11 17.61 -0.45
CA ALA A 68 -3.42 18.89 -0.64
C ALA A 68 -1.94 18.73 -1.01
N VAL A 69 -1.27 17.73 -0.42
CA VAL A 69 0.13 17.42 -0.75
C VAL A 69 0.27 16.95 -2.18
N ALA A 70 -0.56 15.99 -2.60
CA ALA A 70 -0.53 15.43 -3.94
C ALA A 70 -0.83 16.51 -5.01
N ASP A 71 -1.82 17.36 -4.76
CA ASP A 71 -2.14 18.50 -5.63
C ASP A 71 -0.91 19.41 -5.83
N ARG A 72 -0.27 19.83 -4.73
CA ARG A 72 0.92 20.70 -4.82
C ARG A 72 2.11 20.00 -5.48
N ILE A 73 2.32 18.71 -5.24
CA ILE A 73 3.37 17.93 -5.95
C ILE A 73 3.12 18.00 -7.46
N LEU A 74 1.90 17.72 -7.89
CA LEU A 74 1.52 17.71 -9.30
C LEU A 74 1.74 19.08 -9.95
N GLN A 75 1.28 20.15 -9.29
CA GLN A 75 1.35 21.51 -9.84
C GLN A 75 2.77 22.10 -9.81
N GLU A 76 3.55 21.83 -8.76
CA GLU A 76 4.82 22.56 -8.52
C GLU A 76 6.07 21.78 -8.92
N THR A 77 5.97 20.46 -9.12
CA THR A 77 7.14 19.62 -9.42
C THR A 77 7.01 18.86 -10.74
N GLY A 78 5.80 18.72 -11.26
CA GLY A 78 5.51 17.90 -12.44
C GLY A 78 5.59 16.39 -12.19
N LEU A 79 5.93 15.95 -10.97
CA LEU A 79 5.86 14.55 -10.59
C LEU A 79 4.40 14.10 -10.48
N LEU A 80 4.14 12.87 -10.89
CA LEU A 80 2.83 12.23 -10.79
C LEU A 80 2.66 11.54 -9.42
N PRO A 81 1.68 11.93 -8.59
CA PRO A 81 1.48 11.26 -7.31
C PRO A 81 0.92 9.84 -7.49
N HIS A 82 1.53 8.88 -6.77
CA HIS A 82 0.99 7.54 -6.53
C HIS A 82 0.65 7.38 -5.06
N ILE A 83 -0.60 7.11 -4.70
CA ILE A 83 -1.07 7.21 -3.31
C ILE A 83 -1.39 5.84 -2.69
N ASN A 84 -0.64 5.50 -1.64
CA ASN A 84 -0.85 4.33 -0.78
C ASN A 84 -1.33 4.78 0.61
N ALA A 85 -2.64 5.00 0.73
CA ALA A 85 -3.28 5.57 1.93
C ALA A 85 -4.02 4.55 2.81
N GLY A 86 -3.87 3.25 2.54
CA GLY A 86 -4.60 2.20 3.25
C GLY A 86 -6.02 2.04 2.72
N THR A 87 -6.95 1.65 3.60
CA THR A 87 -8.35 1.47 3.21
C THR A 87 -9.07 2.80 3.02
N LEU A 88 -9.85 2.90 1.93
CA LEU A 88 -10.48 4.14 1.50
C LEU A 88 -11.97 3.95 1.24
N THR A 89 -12.76 4.99 1.50
CA THR A 89 -14.15 5.08 1.06
C THR A 89 -14.25 5.55 -0.39
N ALA A 90 -15.42 5.38 -1.02
CA ALA A 90 -15.66 5.87 -2.37
C ALA A 90 -15.40 7.39 -2.52
N ASP A 91 -15.83 8.19 -1.55
CA ASP A 91 -15.61 9.64 -1.54
C ASP A 91 -14.13 10.01 -1.40
N GLU A 92 -13.38 9.26 -0.57
CA GLU A 92 -11.94 9.47 -0.42
C GLU A 92 -11.19 9.12 -1.71
N ILE A 93 -11.56 8.02 -2.38
CA ILE A 93 -11.03 7.64 -3.69
C ILE A 93 -11.35 8.71 -4.74
N ALA A 94 -12.59 9.19 -4.78
CA ALA A 94 -12.99 10.23 -5.74
C ALA A 94 -12.15 11.50 -5.60
N LYS A 95 -11.90 11.96 -4.36
CA LYS A 95 -11.04 13.12 -4.09
C LYS A 95 -9.60 12.88 -4.49
N LEU A 96 -9.02 11.76 -4.07
CA LEU A 96 -7.62 11.45 -4.36
C LEU A 96 -7.38 11.26 -5.87
N ARG A 97 -8.38 10.79 -6.62
CA ARG A 97 -8.30 10.58 -8.07
C ARG A 97 -8.05 11.88 -8.83
N GLU A 98 -8.52 13.01 -8.32
CA GLU A 98 -8.32 14.32 -8.97
C GLU A 98 -6.86 14.78 -8.92
N VAL A 99 -6.07 14.23 -7.99
CA VAL A 99 -4.72 14.68 -7.66
C VAL A 99 -3.66 13.58 -7.76
N SER A 100 -4.00 12.41 -8.28
CA SER A 100 -3.07 11.28 -8.42
C SER A 100 -3.19 10.59 -9.77
N ALA A 101 -2.06 10.08 -10.26
CA ALA A 101 -2.03 9.26 -11.47
C ALA A 101 -2.51 7.84 -11.18
N SER A 102 -2.23 7.34 -9.97
CA SER A 102 -2.61 5.99 -9.54
C SER A 102 -2.66 5.90 -8.02
N MET A 103 -3.28 4.84 -7.53
CA MET A 103 -3.35 4.50 -6.11
C MET A 103 -2.95 3.05 -5.88
N GLY A 104 -2.74 2.66 -4.64
CA GLY A 104 -2.45 1.27 -4.35
C GLY A 104 -2.75 0.83 -2.92
N ILE A 105 -2.97 -0.47 -2.79
CA ILE A 105 -2.93 -1.17 -1.51
C ILE A 105 -2.50 -2.61 -1.76
N MET A 106 -1.57 -3.12 -0.95
CA MET A 106 -1.26 -4.54 -0.95
C MET A 106 -2.44 -5.33 -0.40
N LEU A 107 -2.96 -6.31 -1.13
CA LEU A 107 -3.90 -7.29 -0.57
C LEU A 107 -3.21 -8.12 0.52
N GLU A 108 -1.92 -8.40 0.34
CA GLU A 108 -1.08 -9.29 1.16
C GLU A 108 -1.54 -10.76 1.14
N SER A 109 -2.77 -11.03 1.55
CA SER A 109 -3.42 -12.35 1.46
C SER A 109 -4.93 -12.20 1.56
N ALA A 110 -5.67 -13.02 0.80
CA ALA A 110 -7.13 -13.16 0.90
C ALA A 110 -7.58 -14.08 2.06
N SER A 111 -6.64 -14.76 2.72
CA SER A 111 -6.98 -15.77 3.73
C SER A 111 -7.34 -15.18 5.09
N LEU A 112 -8.56 -15.45 5.55
CA LEU A 112 -9.01 -15.12 6.91
C LEU A 112 -8.23 -15.88 7.99
N ARG A 113 -7.60 -17.00 7.64
CA ARG A 113 -6.75 -17.75 8.59
C ARG A 113 -5.61 -16.88 9.11
N LEU A 114 -5.06 -15.98 8.28
CA LEU A 114 -3.99 -15.07 8.74
C LEU A 114 -4.46 -14.04 9.76
N CYS A 115 -5.78 -13.86 9.92
CA CYS A 115 -6.40 -13.00 10.94
C CYS A 115 -6.67 -13.74 12.25
N GLU A 116 -6.45 -15.06 12.34
CA GLU A 116 -6.67 -15.84 13.56
C GLU A 116 -5.62 -15.56 14.65
N LYS A 117 -5.96 -15.82 15.91
CA LYS A 117 -5.04 -15.57 17.04
C LYS A 117 -3.69 -16.28 16.84
N GLY A 118 -2.62 -15.50 16.90
CA GLY A 118 -1.25 -15.99 16.70
C GLY A 118 -0.72 -15.81 15.28
N MET A 119 -1.58 -15.42 14.32
CA MET A 119 -1.22 -15.18 12.94
C MET A 119 -0.89 -13.70 12.68
N PRO A 120 -0.15 -13.37 11.59
CA PRO A 120 0.40 -12.03 11.33
C PRO A 120 -0.62 -10.88 11.28
N HIS A 121 -1.85 -11.12 10.85
CA HIS A 121 -2.87 -10.09 10.70
C HIS A 121 -3.78 -9.98 11.94
N TYR A 122 -3.57 -10.83 12.96
CA TYR A 122 -4.36 -10.79 14.18
C TYR A 122 -4.21 -9.47 14.93
N GLY A 123 -5.33 -8.81 15.19
CA GLY A 123 -5.38 -7.52 15.89
C GLY A 123 -5.11 -6.30 15.00
N SER A 124 -5.11 -6.48 13.67
CA SER A 124 -5.00 -5.42 12.67
C SER A 124 -6.28 -5.38 11.80
N PRO A 125 -7.30 -4.57 12.17
CA PRO A 125 -8.55 -4.49 11.41
C PRO A 125 -8.35 -4.07 9.95
N ASP A 126 -7.37 -3.20 9.69
CA ASP A 126 -6.92 -2.73 8.37
C ASP A 126 -6.31 -3.84 7.49
N LYS A 127 -5.99 -4.99 8.09
CA LYS A 127 -5.44 -6.18 7.43
C LYS A 127 -6.50 -7.24 7.15
N ASN A 128 -7.77 -6.97 7.48
CA ASN A 128 -8.87 -7.85 7.08
C ASN A 128 -8.98 -7.84 5.55
N PRO A 129 -8.88 -9.01 4.88
CA PRO A 129 -8.95 -9.11 3.43
C PRO A 129 -10.18 -8.44 2.83
N ALA A 130 -11.35 -8.57 3.46
CA ALA A 130 -12.61 -8.04 2.94
C ALA A 130 -12.57 -6.51 2.77
N VAL A 131 -11.94 -5.79 3.70
CA VAL A 131 -11.85 -4.32 3.65
C VAL A 131 -10.88 -3.85 2.56
N ARG A 132 -9.79 -4.61 2.35
CA ARG A 132 -8.81 -4.33 1.28
C ARG A 132 -9.39 -4.60 -0.09
N ILE A 133 -10.06 -5.74 -0.25
CA ILE A 133 -10.79 -6.11 -1.47
C ILE A 133 -11.86 -5.07 -1.79
N GLU A 134 -12.61 -4.59 -0.79
CA GLU A 134 -13.59 -3.52 -1.01
C GLU A 134 -12.93 -2.22 -1.48
N THR A 135 -11.79 -1.82 -0.90
CA THR A 135 -11.04 -0.64 -1.37
C THR A 135 -10.62 -0.79 -2.83
N MET A 136 -10.09 -1.96 -3.22
CA MET A 136 -9.71 -2.26 -4.60
C MET A 136 -10.92 -2.21 -5.55
N LYS A 137 -12.05 -2.79 -5.13
CA LYS A 137 -13.30 -2.77 -5.88
C LYS A 137 -13.79 -1.34 -6.11
N LEU A 138 -13.83 -0.51 -5.06
CA LEU A 138 -14.22 0.90 -5.16
C LEU A 138 -13.28 1.69 -6.07
N ALA A 139 -11.98 1.40 -6.05
CA ALA A 139 -11.02 1.99 -6.98
C ALA A 139 -11.30 1.58 -8.44
N GLY A 140 -11.64 0.32 -8.67
CA GLY A 140 -12.10 -0.18 -9.97
C GLY A 140 -13.38 0.49 -10.47
N GLU A 141 -14.38 0.66 -9.61
CA GLU A 141 -15.62 1.38 -9.92
C GLU A 141 -15.35 2.85 -10.29
N ALA A 142 -14.42 3.49 -9.59
CA ALA A 142 -13.96 4.85 -9.87
C ALA A 142 -13.00 4.97 -11.06
N ARG A 143 -12.63 3.85 -11.70
CA ARG A 143 -11.64 3.77 -12.80
C ARG A 143 -10.30 4.43 -12.44
N VAL A 144 -9.83 4.15 -11.23
CA VAL A 144 -8.51 4.58 -10.75
C VAL A 144 -7.48 3.54 -11.18
N PRO A 145 -6.41 3.91 -11.91
CA PRO A 145 -5.31 2.99 -12.15
C PRO A 145 -4.67 2.57 -10.82
N PHE A 146 -4.51 1.27 -10.61
CA PHE A 146 -4.30 0.73 -9.28
C PHE A 146 -3.18 -0.31 -9.21
N THR A 147 -2.39 -0.28 -8.14
CA THR A 147 -1.36 -1.27 -7.87
C THR A 147 -1.72 -2.09 -6.63
N THR A 148 -1.43 -3.38 -6.68
CA THR A 148 -1.71 -4.30 -5.58
C THR A 148 -0.79 -5.50 -5.64
N GLY A 149 -0.96 -6.45 -4.73
CA GLY A 149 -0.13 -7.63 -4.69
C GLY A 149 -0.31 -8.46 -3.44
N ILE A 150 0.49 -9.51 -3.36
CA ILE A 150 0.52 -10.43 -2.23
C ILE A 150 1.86 -10.35 -1.50
N LEU A 151 1.85 -10.75 -0.23
CA LEU A 151 3.04 -10.88 0.59
C LEU A 151 3.30 -12.37 0.79
N ILE A 152 4.53 -12.83 0.55
CA ILE A 152 4.93 -14.22 0.74
C ILE A 152 5.87 -14.39 1.93
N GLY A 153 5.76 -15.52 2.62
CA GLY A 153 6.56 -15.83 3.81
C GLY A 153 6.00 -15.27 5.12
N ILE A 154 4.70 -14.98 5.17
CA ILE A 154 4.00 -14.60 6.40
C ILE A 154 3.28 -15.78 7.06
N GLY A 155 3.44 -17.00 6.55
CA GLY A 155 2.78 -18.20 7.05
C GLY A 155 1.53 -18.59 6.25
N GLU A 156 1.32 -17.95 5.10
CA GLU A 156 0.41 -18.39 4.05
C GLU A 156 0.90 -19.68 3.37
N THR A 157 -0.04 -20.45 2.84
CA THR A 157 0.22 -21.63 2.02
C THR A 157 0.23 -21.27 0.54
N ARG A 158 0.79 -22.14 -0.32
CA ARG A 158 0.72 -21.96 -1.78
C ARG A 158 -0.71 -21.88 -2.31
N ARG A 159 -1.66 -22.60 -1.70
CA ARG A 159 -3.08 -22.49 -2.04
C ARG A 159 -3.60 -21.08 -1.79
N GLU A 160 -3.33 -20.53 -0.60
CA GLU A 160 -3.78 -19.18 -0.24
C GLU A 160 -3.11 -18.11 -1.11
N ARG A 161 -1.86 -18.31 -1.56
CA ARG A 161 -1.23 -17.43 -2.57
C ARG A 161 -2.03 -17.43 -3.88
N ILE A 162 -2.36 -18.61 -4.40
CA ILE A 162 -3.14 -18.75 -5.64
C ILE A 162 -4.53 -18.12 -5.48
N GLU A 163 -5.24 -18.42 -4.38
CA GLU A 163 -6.57 -17.85 -4.10
C GLU A 163 -6.53 -16.32 -4.03
N SER A 164 -5.50 -15.75 -3.40
CA SER A 164 -5.30 -14.30 -3.33
C SER A 164 -5.05 -13.68 -4.72
N LEU A 165 -4.22 -14.33 -5.56
CA LEU A 165 -3.96 -13.89 -6.92
C LEU A 165 -5.21 -13.99 -7.82
N LEU A 166 -6.03 -15.03 -7.63
CA LEU A 166 -7.29 -15.19 -8.34
C LEU A 166 -8.32 -14.12 -7.96
N GLU A 167 -8.38 -13.70 -6.69
CA GLU A 167 -9.26 -12.59 -6.28
C GLU A 167 -8.81 -11.26 -6.90
N ILE A 168 -7.50 -11.00 -6.95
CA ILE A 168 -6.93 -9.84 -7.67
C ILE A 168 -7.30 -9.91 -9.16
N ARG A 169 -7.13 -11.09 -9.80
CA ARG A 169 -7.46 -11.28 -11.21
C ARG A 169 -8.93 -11.03 -11.50
N LYS A 170 -9.83 -11.51 -10.65
CA LYS A 170 -11.28 -11.29 -10.78
C LYS A 170 -11.62 -9.80 -10.80
N LEU A 171 -11.03 -9.00 -9.91
CA LEU A 171 -11.21 -7.54 -9.91
C LEU A 171 -10.60 -6.87 -11.14
N HIS A 172 -9.44 -7.35 -11.61
CA HIS A 172 -8.85 -6.87 -12.86
C HIS A 172 -9.74 -7.19 -14.07
N GLU A 173 -10.25 -8.41 -14.20
CA GLU A 173 -11.15 -8.79 -15.31
C GLU A 173 -12.47 -8.01 -15.28
N GLN A 174 -12.96 -7.64 -14.10
CA GLN A 174 -14.21 -6.89 -13.95
C GLN A 174 -14.05 -5.40 -14.28
N TYR A 175 -12.92 -4.78 -13.93
CA TYR A 175 -12.77 -3.31 -13.95
C TYR A 175 -11.61 -2.79 -14.80
N ASP A 176 -10.69 -3.66 -15.23
CA ASP A 176 -9.49 -3.35 -16.04
C ASP A 176 -8.62 -2.22 -15.46
N HIS A 177 -8.57 -2.12 -14.13
CA HIS A 177 -7.97 -0.99 -13.43
C HIS A 177 -6.59 -1.31 -12.81
N ILE A 178 -6.28 -2.59 -12.62
CA ILE A 178 -5.01 -3.03 -12.00
C ILE A 178 -3.88 -2.98 -13.03
N GLN A 179 -2.87 -2.15 -12.77
CA GLN A 179 -1.73 -1.93 -13.68
C GLN A 179 -0.53 -2.82 -13.35
N GLU A 180 -0.39 -3.20 -12.08
CA GLU A 180 0.76 -3.95 -11.56
C GLU A 180 0.35 -4.88 -10.43
N VAL A 181 0.90 -6.10 -10.46
CA VAL A 181 0.77 -7.11 -9.40
C VAL A 181 2.14 -7.37 -8.77
N ILE A 182 2.27 -7.04 -7.49
CA ILE A 182 3.51 -7.11 -6.72
C ILE A 182 3.58 -8.44 -5.96
N ILE A 183 4.66 -9.20 -6.16
CA ILE A 183 5.02 -10.37 -5.36
C ILE A 183 6.09 -9.93 -4.36
N GLN A 184 5.65 -9.59 -3.15
CA GLN A 184 6.54 -9.03 -2.14
C GLN A 184 7.00 -10.12 -1.17
N ASN A 185 8.30 -10.15 -0.86
CA ASN A 185 8.82 -10.97 0.23
C ASN A 185 8.57 -10.34 1.60
N PHE A 186 8.14 -11.16 2.54
CA PHE A 186 8.30 -10.85 3.95
C PHE A 186 9.79 -10.78 4.27
N ARG A 187 10.19 -9.71 4.95
CA ARG A 187 11.51 -9.60 5.57
C ARG A 187 11.32 -9.42 7.07
N ALA A 188 11.99 -10.26 7.84
CA ALA A 188 12.03 -10.17 9.29
C ALA A 188 12.74 -8.88 9.68
N LYS A 189 12.18 -8.18 10.67
CA LYS A 189 12.66 -6.87 11.08
C LYS A 189 12.77 -6.84 12.61
N PRO A 190 13.86 -6.26 13.15
CA PRO A 190 13.97 -6.02 14.59
C PRO A 190 12.74 -5.28 15.11
N ASP A 191 12.44 -5.48 16.39
CA ASP A 191 11.32 -4.81 17.09
C ASP A 191 9.91 -5.13 16.57
N THR A 192 9.75 -6.19 15.78
CA THR A 192 8.45 -6.73 15.38
C THR A 192 8.17 -8.07 16.05
N LYS A 193 6.88 -8.44 16.18
CA LYS A 193 6.49 -9.78 16.68
C LYS A 193 7.01 -10.93 15.81
N MET A 194 7.37 -10.66 14.56
CA MET A 194 7.86 -11.63 13.58
C MET A 194 9.36 -11.46 13.31
N SER A 195 10.12 -10.90 14.24
CA SER A 195 11.56 -10.66 14.08
C SER A 195 12.38 -11.94 13.87
N LEU A 196 11.86 -13.09 14.30
CA LEU A 196 12.48 -14.41 14.16
C LEU A 196 11.71 -15.33 13.20
N ALA A 197 10.71 -14.80 12.48
CA ALA A 197 9.98 -15.60 11.51
C ALA A 197 10.86 -15.90 10.29
N PRO A 198 10.74 -17.09 9.68
CA PRO A 198 11.50 -17.45 8.50
C PRO A 198 11.13 -16.52 7.33
N GLU A 199 12.13 -16.09 6.58
CA GLU A 199 11.96 -15.35 5.33
C GLU A 199 11.83 -16.33 4.15
N PRO A 200 11.07 -15.99 3.09
CA PRO A 200 10.96 -16.85 1.92
C PRO A 200 12.30 -16.90 1.17
N GLY A 201 12.68 -18.10 0.72
CA GLY A 201 13.86 -18.29 -0.13
C GLY A 201 13.62 -17.90 -1.59
N LEU A 202 14.69 -17.87 -2.38
CA LEU A 202 14.63 -17.52 -3.80
C LEU A 202 13.67 -18.43 -4.59
N ASP A 203 13.68 -19.73 -4.34
CA ASP A 203 12.81 -20.69 -5.02
C ASP A 203 11.31 -20.42 -4.78
N ASP A 204 10.95 -20.00 -3.57
CA ASP A 204 9.57 -19.65 -3.25
C ASP A 204 9.12 -18.35 -3.93
N LEU A 205 10.03 -17.38 -4.06
CA LEU A 205 9.79 -16.16 -4.82
C LEU A 205 9.61 -16.49 -6.32
N LEU A 206 10.54 -17.23 -6.92
CA LEU A 206 10.50 -17.61 -8.33
C LEU A 206 9.24 -18.42 -8.66
N TRP A 207 8.89 -19.38 -7.80
CA TRP A 207 7.67 -20.17 -7.96
C TRP A 207 6.43 -19.26 -7.95
N THR A 208 6.36 -18.32 -7.02
CA THR A 208 5.20 -17.43 -6.91
C THR A 208 5.10 -16.46 -8.09
N ILE A 209 6.22 -15.92 -8.57
CA ILE A 209 6.27 -15.07 -9.78
C ILE A 209 5.81 -15.88 -11.01
N ALA A 210 6.27 -17.12 -11.17
CA ALA A 210 5.86 -17.98 -12.27
C ALA A 210 4.35 -18.24 -12.24
N VAL A 211 3.79 -18.53 -11.06
CA VAL A 211 2.34 -18.72 -10.87
C VAL A 211 1.56 -17.44 -11.18
N ALA A 212 2.02 -16.29 -10.71
CA ALA A 212 1.40 -15.00 -11.05
C ALA A 212 1.41 -14.78 -12.57
N ARG A 213 2.53 -15.06 -13.26
CA ARG A 213 2.63 -14.94 -14.73
C ARG A 213 1.65 -15.85 -15.45
N LEU A 214 1.45 -17.08 -14.98
CA LEU A 214 0.45 -18.00 -15.54
C LEU A 214 -0.99 -17.51 -15.30
N ILE A 215 -1.27 -16.94 -14.11
CA ILE A 215 -2.61 -16.44 -13.77
C ILE A 215 -2.95 -15.19 -14.57
N PHE A 216 -2.05 -14.21 -14.69
CA PHE A 216 -2.33 -12.92 -15.29
C PHE A 216 -1.94 -12.81 -16.78
N GLY A 217 -1.29 -13.84 -17.33
CA GLY A 217 -0.87 -13.85 -18.73
C GLY A 217 0.32 -12.93 -19.02
N PRO A 218 0.72 -12.77 -20.30
CA PRO A 218 1.97 -12.12 -20.68
C PRO A 218 1.96 -10.58 -20.56
N GLN A 219 0.78 -9.96 -20.52
CA GLN A 219 0.66 -8.49 -20.59
C GLN A 219 0.72 -7.80 -19.21
N MET A 220 0.33 -8.49 -18.13
CA MET A 220 0.33 -7.89 -16.81
C MET A 220 1.75 -7.55 -16.34
N ASN A 221 1.92 -6.38 -15.74
CA ASN A 221 3.17 -6.03 -15.07
C ASN A 221 3.23 -6.82 -13.74
N ILE A 222 4.25 -7.66 -13.61
CA ILE A 222 4.49 -8.45 -12.39
C ILE A 222 5.82 -7.99 -11.82
N GLN A 223 5.77 -7.46 -10.61
CA GLN A 223 6.92 -6.87 -9.95
C GLN A 223 7.38 -7.74 -8.77
N ALA A 224 8.68 -7.90 -8.62
CA ALA A 224 9.32 -8.36 -7.40
C ALA A 224 10.22 -7.24 -6.89
N PRO A 225 9.99 -6.68 -5.69
CA PRO A 225 10.79 -5.56 -5.21
C PRO A 225 12.28 -5.95 -5.06
N PRO A 226 13.20 -5.29 -5.80
CA PRO A 226 14.60 -5.72 -5.86
C PRO A 226 15.30 -5.60 -4.50
N ASN A 227 14.91 -4.61 -3.70
CA ASN A 227 15.41 -4.38 -2.34
C ASN A 227 14.94 -5.42 -1.31
N LEU A 228 14.04 -6.34 -1.69
CA LEU A 228 13.52 -7.41 -0.83
C LEU A 228 13.83 -8.81 -1.37
N SER A 229 14.60 -8.90 -2.46
CA SER A 229 15.05 -10.18 -3.00
C SER A 229 16.01 -10.88 -2.01
N PRO A 230 15.92 -12.22 -1.84
CA PRO A 230 16.77 -12.98 -0.94
C PRO A 230 18.24 -13.01 -1.37
#